data_AF-A0AAV4JF43-F1
#
_entry.id   AF-A0AAV4JF43-F1
#
_cell.length_a   1.000
_cell.length_b   1.000
_cell.length_c   1.000
_cell.angle_alpha   90.00
_cell.angle_beta   90.00
_cell.angle_gamma   90.00
#
_symmetry.space_group_name_H-M   'P 1'
#
loop_
_entity.id
_entity.type
_entity.pdbx_description
1 polymer ?
#
loop_
_entity_poly.entity_id
_entity_poly.type
_entity_poly.pdbx_seq_one_letter_code
_entity_poly.pdbx_strand_id
1 'polypeptide(L)'
;MGIKLMTVVLVSLAIFGHRSDSSESSIDDSASPELKSDVNLNADNVKTKDNQDSTSQGTAPEKEVLESLKDAKNCEELYSAGIRSYDNQLWYSCAAKFERAIKGFKLHTQITSDCRLECKRNPQQSKLSNLTFPTGLEVFGAFLMASDCFRRCADESFGSPYVPISGWVADAFKDRAPYEYLQFCYHKVSVELTSKINFIP
;
A
#
# COMPACT_ATOMS: atom_id res chain seq x y z
N MET A 1 34.93 29.80 44.98
CA MET A 1 34.68 28.71 45.95
C MET A 1 33.24 28.23 45.76
N GLY A 2 33.00 26.92 45.65
CA GLY A 2 31.67 26.27 45.66
C GLY A 2 31.04 26.00 44.28
N ILE A 3 31.55 25.05 43.48
CA ILE A 3 31.13 23.63 43.33
C ILE A 3 29.81 23.45 42.54
N LYS A 4 29.96 22.92 41.32
CA LYS A 4 28.93 22.29 40.46
C LYS A 4 28.30 21.09 41.15
N LEU A 5 27.02 20.82 40.90
CA LEU A 5 26.58 19.43 40.75
C LEU A 5 25.35 19.32 39.83
N MET A 6 25.56 18.59 38.74
CA MET A 6 24.53 18.14 37.81
C MET A 6 23.76 16.98 38.43
N THR A 7 22.43 17.05 38.42
CA THR A 7 21.58 15.88 38.67
C THR A 7 21.17 15.26 37.34
N VAL A 8 21.86 14.17 37.03
CA VAL A 8 21.53 13.18 36.00
C VAL A 8 20.28 12.42 36.43
N VAL A 9 19.22 12.45 35.62
CA VAL A 9 18.07 11.56 35.79
C VAL A 9 18.42 10.24 35.11
N LEU A 10 18.73 9.24 35.93
CA LEU A 10 19.01 7.87 35.51
C LEU A 10 17.73 7.16 35.08
N VAL A 11 17.77 6.66 33.84
CA VAL A 11 16.84 5.69 33.25
C VAL A 11 16.93 4.38 34.04
N SER A 12 15.80 3.89 34.54
CA SER A 12 15.70 2.53 35.11
C SER A 12 14.91 1.64 34.14
N LEU A 13 15.64 0.85 33.37
CA LEU A 13 15.14 -0.34 32.67
C LEU A 13 14.88 -1.44 33.71
N ALA A 14 13.63 -1.82 33.92
CA ALA A 14 13.27 -3.05 34.62
C ALA A 14 13.11 -4.17 33.59
N ILE A 15 14.16 -4.98 33.49
CA ILE A 15 14.19 -6.28 32.83
C ILE A 15 13.44 -7.26 33.74
N PHE A 16 12.31 -7.80 33.29
CA PHE A 16 11.74 -9.02 33.84
C PHE A 16 11.97 -10.16 32.86
N GLY A 17 12.75 -11.14 33.32
CA GLY A 17 13.06 -12.36 32.61
C GLY A 17 11.98 -13.45 32.75
N HIS A 18 11.94 -14.28 31.71
CA HIS A 18 11.72 -15.73 31.67
C HIS A 18 10.64 -16.36 32.56
N ARG A 19 9.63 -16.97 31.92
CA ARG A 19 9.33 -18.39 32.12
C ARG A 19 8.57 -18.97 30.92
N SER A 20 9.19 -19.95 30.29
CA SER A 20 8.60 -20.88 29.33
C SER A 20 7.75 -21.89 30.10
N ASP A 21 6.56 -22.20 29.61
CA ASP A 21 5.94 -23.51 29.84
C ASP A 21 5.16 -23.91 28.57
N SER A 22 5.71 -24.93 27.94
CA SER A 22 5.15 -25.74 26.87
C SER A 22 4.13 -26.71 27.44
N SER A 23 2.94 -26.77 26.85
CA SER A 23 2.00 -27.87 27.06
C SER A 23 1.56 -28.42 25.71
N GLU A 24 2.17 -29.55 25.36
CA GLU A 24 1.73 -30.52 24.36
C GLU A 24 0.45 -31.20 24.84
N SER A 25 -0.54 -31.33 23.96
CA SER A 25 -1.62 -32.30 24.13
C SER A 25 -1.97 -32.90 22.77
N SER A 26 -1.55 -34.15 22.59
CA SER A 26 -1.90 -35.06 21.52
C SER A 26 -3.30 -35.67 21.75
N ILE A 27 -4.13 -35.69 20.71
CA ILE A 27 -5.25 -36.63 20.57
C ILE A 27 -5.32 -37.03 19.09
N ASP A 28 -5.08 -38.31 18.85
CA ASP A 28 -5.21 -38.98 17.55
C ASP A 28 -6.64 -39.56 17.34
N ASP A 29 -7.03 -39.56 16.07
CA ASP A 29 -7.88 -40.49 15.31
C ASP A 29 -9.35 -40.75 15.70
N SER A 30 -10.28 -40.37 14.80
CA SER A 30 -10.89 -41.34 13.84
C SER A 30 -12.11 -40.79 13.05
N ALA A 31 -12.06 -41.06 11.75
CA ALA A 31 -13.15 -41.38 10.81
C ALA A 31 -14.08 -40.28 10.22
N SER A 32 -13.87 -40.12 8.91
CA SER A 32 -14.66 -39.49 7.82
C SER A 32 -16.17 -39.79 7.80
N PRO A 33 -16.95 -38.93 7.11
CA PRO A 33 -17.45 -39.38 5.81
C PRO A 33 -17.21 -38.37 4.68
N GLU A 34 -16.85 -38.94 3.53
CA GLU A 34 -16.62 -38.29 2.24
C GLU A 34 -17.86 -37.54 1.73
N LEU A 35 -17.70 -36.29 1.31
CA LEU A 35 -18.62 -35.64 0.37
C LEU A 35 -17.82 -35.20 -0.86
N LYS A 36 -18.05 -35.93 -1.96
CA LYS A 36 -17.52 -35.65 -3.29
C LYS A 36 -18.18 -34.38 -3.82
N SER A 37 -17.40 -33.38 -4.19
CA SER A 37 -17.83 -32.36 -5.15
C SER A 37 -16.75 -32.19 -6.21
N ASP A 38 -17.03 -32.77 -7.37
CA ASP A 38 -16.24 -32.59 -8.58
C ASP A 38 -16.37 -31.13 -9.06
N VAL A 39 -15.34 -30.31 -8.83
CA VAL A 39 -15.15 -29.05 -9.55
C VAL A 39 -13.88 -29.16 -10.36
N ASN A 40 -14.09 -29.47 -11.64
CA ASN A 40 -13.05 -29.50 -12.66
C ASN A 40 -12.77 -28.06 -13.13
N LEU A 41 -11.67 -27.47 -12.65
CA LEU A 41 -11.06 -26.29 -13.26
C LEU A 41 -9.82 -26.75 -14.00
N ASN A 42 -9.99 -27.03 -15.30
CA ASN A 42 -8.89 -27.30 -16.22
C ASN A 42 -7.93 -26.10 -16.23
N ALA A 43 -6.71 -26.37 -15.76
CA ALA A 43 -5.55 -25.54 -15.97
C ALA A 43 -5.00 -25.85 -17.37
N ASP A 44 -5.20 -24.93 -18.31
CA ASP A 44 -4.45 -24.90 -19.57
C ASP A 44 -4.45 -23.46 -20.11
N ASN A 45 -3.35 -22.73 -19.90
CA ASN A 45 -2.37 -22.42 -20.94
C ASN A 45 -1.45 -21.29 -20.46
N VAL A 46 -0.31 -21.66 -19.87
CA VAL A 46 0.85 -20.78 -19.75
C VAL A 46 1.38 -20.55 -21.15
N LYS A 47 1.15 -19.36 -21.69
CA LYS A 47 1.91 -18.84 -22.83
C LYS A 47 2.61 -17.56 -22.40
N THR A 48 3.79 -17.76 -21.85
CA THR A 48 4.84 -16.75 -21.74
C THR A 48 5.10 -16.18 -23.13
N LYS A 49 4.78 -14.90 -23.31
CA LYS A 49 5.40 -14.06 -24.33
C LYS A 49 5.94 -12.84 -23.62
N ASP A 50 7.16 -12.99 -23.12
CA ASP A 50 8.08 -11.88 -23.04
C ASP A 50 8.36 -11.43 -24.47
N ASN A 51 7.93 -10.22 -24.84
CA ASN A 51 8.75 -9.41 -25.74
C ASN A 51 8.39 -7.92 -25.68
N GLN A 52 9.37 -7.19 -25.16
CA GLN A 52 9.91 -5.89 -25.59
C GLN A 52 8.97 -4.80 -26.12
N ASP A 53 9.08 -3.68 -25.40
CA ASP A 53 9.33 -2.35 -25.94
C ASP A 53 8.36 -1.86 -27.02
N SER A 54 7.42 -1.05 -26.56
CA SER A 54 6.76 -0.09 -27.42
C SER A 54 6.80 1.24 -26.70
N THR A 55 7.89 1.96 -26.93
CA THR A 55 7.94 3.43 -26.81
C THR A 55 6.80 4.02 -27.65
N SER A 56 5.64 4.22 -27.02
CA SER A 56 4.58 5.05 -27.55
C SER A 56 4.85 6.49 -27.13
N GLN A 57 5.16 7.34 -28.11
CA GLN A 57 5.08 8.78 -27.94
C GLN A 57 3.60 9.18 -27.82
N GLY A 58 3.03 8.94 -26.63
CA GLY A 58 1.73 9.50 -26.26
C GLY A 58 1.75 11.02 -26.33
N THR A 59 0.61 11.59 -26.69
CA THR A 59 0.38 13.03 -26.60
C THR A 59 0.69 13.51 -25.17
N ALA A 60 1.19 14.74 -24.99
CA ALA A 60 1.53 15.29 -23.67
C ALA A 60 0.47 15.00 -22.56
N PRO A 61 -0.85 15.09 -22.81
CA PRO A 61 -1.85 14.73 -21.79
C PRO A 61 -1.91 13.23 -21.46
N GLU A 62 -1.66 12.34 -22.43
CA GLU A 62 -1.73 10.89 -22.22
C GLU A 62 -0.57 10.38 -21.34
N LYS A 63 0.63 10.93 -21.53
CA LYS A 63 1.81 10.58 -20.72
C LYS A 63 1.67 11.02 -19.26
N GLU A 64 1.07 12.18 -19.02
CA GLU A 64 0.86 12.70 -17.67
C GLU A 64 -0.15 11.85 -16.88
N VAL A 65 -1.22 11.39 -17.55
CA VAL A 65 -2.21 10.48 -16.95
C VAL A 65 -1.57 9.15 -16.59
N LEU A 66 -0.78 8.57 -17.51
CA LEU A 66 -0.09 7.30 -17.28
C LEU A 66 0.89 7.38 -16.09
N GLU A 67 1.67 8.46 -16.01
CA GLU A 67 2.61 8.64 -14.90
C GLU A 67 1.88 8.84 -13.57
N SER A 68 0.76 9.57 -13.56
CA SER A 68 -0.05 9.73 -12.34
C SER A 68 -0.63 8.40 -11.87
N LEU A 69 -1.10 7.55 -12.79
CA LEU A 69 -1.59 6.21 -12.46
C LEU A 69 -0.47 5.30 -11.93
N LYS A 70 0.72 5.39 -12.52
CA LYS A 70 1.92 4.69 -12.03
C LYS A 70 2.32 5.16 -10.63
N ASP A 71 2.23 6.45 -10.34
CA ASP A 71 2.46 6.99 -9.00
C ASP A 71 1.41 6.47 -8.00
N ALA A 72 0.14 6.38 -8.42
CA ALA A 72 -0.92 5.82 -7.58
C ALA A 72 -0.66 4.35 -7.23
N LYS A 73 -0.25 3.54 -8.23
CA LYS A 73 0.09 2.14 -8.04
C LYS A 73 1.28 1.96 -7.10
N ASN A 74 2.31 2.79 -7.23
CA ASN A 74 3.58 2.63 -6.50
C ASN A 74 3.73 3.61 -5.33
N CYS A 75 2.64 4.19 -4.82
CA CYS A 75 2.70 5.24 -3.80
C CYS A 75 3.36 4.78 -2.48
N GLU A 76 3.14 3.52 -2.08
CA GLU A 76 3.79 2.90 -0.92
C GLU A 76 5.30 2.72 -1.11
N GLU A 77 5.73 2.29 -2.30
CA GLU A 77 7.14 2.18 -2.65
C GLU A 77 7.82 3.55 -2.68
N LEU A 78 7.14 4.56 -3.25
CA LEU A 78 7.59 5.94 -3.28
C LEU A 78 7.74 6.52 -1.86
N TYR A 79 6.78 6.25 -0.97
CA TYR A 79 6.85 6.66 0.43
C TYR A 79 8.06 6.03 1.13
N SER A 80 8.21 4.72 1.03
CA SER A 80 9.35 3.99 1.62
C SER A 80 10.69 4.45 1.05
N ALA A 81 10.76 4.71 -0.26
CA ALA A 81 11.95 5.25 -0.91
C ALA A 81 12.23 6.72 -0.53
N GLY A 82 11.19 7.50 -0.21
CA GLY A 82 11.28 8.84 0.35
C GLY A 82 11.96 8.83 1.73
N ILE A 83 11.50 7.94 2.63
CA ILE A 83 12.13 7.73 3.95
C ILE A 83 13.61 7.36 3.79
N ARG A 84 13.92 6.37 2.94
CA ARG A 84 15.32 6.02 2.66
C ARG A 84 16.13 7.21 2.12
N SER A 85 15.54 8.07 1.31
CA SER A 85 16.23 9.26 0.78
C SER A 85 16.45 10.32 1.87
N TYR A 86 15.50 10.44 2.81
CA TYR A 86 15.63 11.28 4.00
C TYR A 86 16.79 10.81 4.89
N ASP A 87 16.85 9.51 5.20
CA ASP A 87 17.90 8.93 6.05
C ASP A 87 19.29 9.10 5.43
N ASN A 88 19.38 8.96 4.11
CA ASN A 88 20.62 9.14 3.34
C ASN A 88 20.91 10.62 2.99
N GLN A 89 20.14 11.57 3.52
CA GLN A 89 20.33 13.01 3.30
C GLN A 89 20.28 13.44 1.83
N LEU A 90 19.61 12.67 0.97
CA LEU A 90 19.42 12.97 -0.44
C LEU A 90 18.19 13.89 -0.61
N TRP A 91 18.31 15.15 -0.23
CA TRP A 91 17.17 16.07 -0.01
C TRP A 91 16.29 16.30 -1.25
N TYR A 92 16.89 16.47 -2.43
CA TYR A 92 16.13 16.61 -3.69
C TYR A 92 15.33 15.34 -4.01
N SER A 93 16.00 14.19 -3.88
CA SER A 93 15.39 12.87 -4.07
C SER A 93 14.31 12.56 -3.01
N CYS A 94 14.49 13.05 -1.78
CA CYS A 94 13.50 12.96 -0.73
C CYS A 94 12.23 13.73 -1.11
N ALA A 95 12.37 15.03 -1.43
CA ALA A 95 11.23 15.88 -1.80
C ALA A 95 10.45 15.30 -2.99
N ALA A 96 11.15 14.96 -4.08
CA ALA A 96 10.54 14.41 -5.28
C ALA A 96 9.76 13.10 -5.03
N LYS A 97 10.28 12.23 -4.17
CA LYS A 97 9.59 10.96 -3.83
C LYS A 97 8.35 11.20 -2.97
N PHE A 98 8.42 12.08 -1.97
CA PHE A 98 7.26 12.40 -1.14
C PHE A 98 6.17 13.14 -1.93
N GLU A 99 6.52 14.06 -2.83
CA GLU A 99 5.57 14.70 -3.74
C GLU A 99 4.77 13.67 -4.56
N ARG A 100 5.49 12.75 -5.20
CA ARG A 100 4.89 11.68 -6.00
C ARG A 100 4.08 10.71 -5.14
N ALA A 101 4.59 10.33 -3.97
CA ALA A 101 3.87 9.46 -3.05
C ALA A 101 2.53 10.09 -2.60
N ILE A 102 2.53 11.39 -2.29
CA ILE A 102 1.32 12.14 -1.91
C ILE A 102 0.32 12.24 -3.06
N LYS A 103 0.79 12.62 -4.26
CA LYS A 103 -0.08 12.69 -5.46
C LYS A 103 -0.67 11.31 -5.78
N GLY A 104 0.16 10.28 -5.75
CA GLY A 104 -0.22 8.89 -5.97
C GLY A 104 -1.23 8.40 -4.96
N PHE A 105 -0.99 8.59 -3.65
CA PHE A 105 -1.90 8.15 -2.59
C PHE A 105 -3.29 8.80 -2.71
N LYS A 106 -3.34 10.09 -3.06
CA LYS A 106 -4.60 10.81 -3.30
C LYS A 106 -5.37 10.17 -4.45
N LEU A 107 -4.71 9.92 -5.58
CA LEU A 107 -5.34 9.30 -6.75
C LEU A 107 -5.78 7.85 -6.44
N HIS A 108 -4.94 7.07 -5.76
CA HIS A 108 -5.28 5.72 -5.32
C HIS A 108 -6.54 5.71 -4.44
N THR A 109 -6.61 6.63 -3.47
CA THR A 109 -7.78 6.76 -2.58
C THR A 109 -9.03 7.15 -3.35
N GLN A 110 -8.91 8.06 -4.32
CA GLN A 110 -10.01 8.46 -5.18
C GLN A 110 -10.55 7.28 -5.98
N ILE A 111 -9.69 6.60 -6.75
CA ILE A 111 -10.06 5.44 -7.57
C ILE A 111 -10.71 4.35 -6.72
N THR A 112 -10.11 3.99 -5.57
CA THR A 112 -10.68 2.96 -4.69
C THR A 112 -12.01 3.38 -4.06
N SER A 113 -12.22 4.67 -3.79
CA SER A 113 -13.52 5.19 -3.36
C SER A 113 -14.57 5.10 -4.48
N ASP A 114 -14.19 5.49 -5.69
CA ASP A 114 -15.05 5.44 -6.87
C ASP A 114 -15.49 4.01 -7.17
N CYS A 115 -14.55 3.04 -7.12
CA CYS A 115 -14.88 1.62 -7.24
C CYS A 115 -15.90 1.15 -6.18
N ARG A 116 -15.74 1.56 -4.91
CA ARG A 116 -16.69 1.18 -3.85
C ARG A 116 -18.08 1.77 -4.09
N LEU A 117 -18.14 3.04 -4.53
CA LEU A 117 -19.41 3.71 -4.82
C LEU A 117 -20.10 3.09 -6.03
N GLU A 118 -19.35 2.77 -7.08
CA GLU A 118 -19.90 2.15 -8.28
C GLU A 118 -20.42 0.75 -8.01
N CYS A 119 -19.66 -0.07 -7.27
CA CYS A 119 -20.11 -1.41 -6.88
C CYS A 119 -21.35 -1.40 -5.97
N LYS A 120 -21.53 -0.34 -5.17
CA LYS A 120 -22.76 -0.14 -4.39
C LYS A 120 -23.95 0.22 -5.27
N ARG A 121 -23.73 0.99 -6.35
CA ARG A 121 -24.77 1.41 -7.30
C ARG A 121 -25.14 0.30 -8.29
N ASN A 122 -24.15 -0.46 -8.74
CA ASN A 122 -24.29 -1.45 -9.79
C ASN A 122 -23.63 -2.78 -9.41
N PRO A 123 -24.22 -3.52 -8.44
CA PRO A 123 -23.67 -4.81 -8.00
C PRO A 123 -23.63 -5.88 -9.11
N GLN A 124 -24.38 -5.67 -10.21
CA GLN A 124 -24.42 -6.56 -11.37
C GLN A 124 -23.09 -6.64 -12.14
N GLN A 125 -22.15 -5.71 -11.90
CA GLN A 125 -20.78 -5.77 -12.44
C GLN A 125 -19.99 -6.96 -11.89
N SER A 126 -20.40 -7.53 -10.77
CA SER A 126 -19.82 -8.77 -10.26
C SER A 126 -20.05 -9.94 -11.23
N LYS A 127 -19.06 -10.83 -11.36
CA LYS A 127 -19.23 -12.13 -12.03
C LYS A 127 -20.13 -13.09 -11.25
N LEU A 128 -20.35 -12.80 -9.96
CA LEU A 128 -21.16 -13.60 -9.04
C LEU A 128 -22.63 -13.15 -9.04
N SER A 129 -23.01 -12.15 -9.83
CA SER A 129 -24.36 -11.60 -9.87
C SER A 129 -25.46 -12.60 -10.25
N ASN A 130 -25.10 -13.62 -11.02
CA ASN A 130 -26.00 -14.69 -11.43
C ASN A 130 -26.09 -15.85 -10.42
N LEU A 131 -25.30 -15.81 -9.34
CA LEU A 131 -25.35 -16.85 -8.30
C LEU A 131 -26.56 -16.64 -7.40
N THR A 132 -27.33 -17.70 -7.20
CA THR A 132 -28.41 -17.71 -6.21
C THR A 132 -27.86 -18.20 -4.88
N PHE A 133 -28.06 -17.41 -3.83
CA PHE A 133 -27.66 -17.78 -2.48
C PHE A 133 -28.83 -18.47 -1.75
N PRO A 134 -28.56 -19.51 -0.94
CA PRO A 134 -29.58 -20.13 -0.12
C PRO A 134 -30.21 -19.13 0.85
N THR A 135 -31.43 -19.42 1.31
CA THR A 135 -32.12 -18.61 2.30
C THR A 135 -31.33 -18.52 3.61
N GLY A 136 -31.17 -17.30 4.14
CA GLY A 136 -30.35 -17.02 5.32
C GLY A 136 -28.88 -16.69 5.01
N LEU A 137 -28.43 -16.79 3.76
CA LEU A 137 -27.08 -16.44 3.30
C LEU A 137 -27.04 -15.22 2.38
N GLU A 138 -28.16 -14.50 2.23
CA GLU A 138 -28.29 -13.37 1.30
C GLU A 138 -27.29 -12.25 1.62
N VAL A 139 -27.05 -11.99 2.91
CA VAL A 139 -26.09 -10.97 3.36
C VAL A 139 -24.66 -11.36 2.97
N PHE A 140 -24.31 -12.64 3.12
CA PHE A 140 -23.00 -13.14 2.72
C PHE A 140 -22.84 -13.09 1.21
N GLY A 141 -23.89 -13.44 0.46
CA GLY A 141 -23.91 -13.32 -1.00
C GLY A 141 -23.72 -11.89 -1.48
N ALA A 142 -24.40 -10.92 -0.84
CA ALA A 142 -24.21 -9.50 -1.12
C ALA A 142 -22.77 -9.03 -0.86
N PHE A 143 -22.15 -9.50 0.23
CA PHE A 143 -20.74 -9.21 0.53
C PHE A 143 -19.80 -9.78 -0.54
N LEU A 144 -19.99 -11.03 -0.96
CA LEU A 144 -19.18 -11.67 -2.00
C LEU A 144 -19.31 -10.94 -3.34
N MET A 145 -20.52 -10.58 -3.75
CA MET A 145 -20.75 -9.80 -4.98
C MET A 145 -20.06 -8.44 -4.92
N ALA A 146 -20.21 -7.72 -3.80
CA ALA A 146 -19.55 -6.42 -3.62
C ALA A 146 -18.02 -6.55 -3.64
N SER A 147 -17.47 -7.59 -3.01
CA SER A 147 -16.03 -7.85 -2.98
C SER A 147 -15.48 -8.21 -4.37
N ASP A 148 -16.18 -9.04 -5.12
CA ASP A 148 -15.77 -9.39 -6.50
C ASP A 148 -15.86 -8.18 -7.43
N CYS A 149 -16.93 -7.38 -7.34
CA CYS A 149 -17.04 -6.13 -8.09
C CYS A 149 -15.86 -5.20 -7.78
N PHE A 150 -15.58 -4.95 -6.49
CA PHE A 150 -14.50 -4.06 -6.07
C PHE A 150 -13.14 -4.56 -6.58
N ARG A 151 -12.85 -5.85 -6.41
CA ARG A 151 -11.60 -6.47 -6.88
C ARG A 151 -11.40 -6.24 -8.37
N ARG A 152 -12.44 -6.44 -9.18
CA ARG A 152 -12.37 -6.25 -10.64
C ARG A 152 -12.16 -4.79 -11.03
N CYS A 153 -12.90 -3.86 -10.42
CA CYS A 153 -12.71 -2.43 -10.67
C CYS A 153 -11.29 -1.97 -10.31
N ALA A 154 -10.75 -2.47 -9.19
CA ALA A 154 -9.39 -2.18 -8.77
C ALA A 154 -8.33 -2.83 -9.69
N ASP A 155 -8.54 -4.08 -10.12
CA ASP A 155 -7.68 -4.78 -11.09
C ASP A 155 -7.63 -4.02 -12.44
N GLU A 156 -8.76 -3.51 -12.91
CA GLU A 156 -8.86 -2.73 -14.15
C GLU A 156 -8.12 -1.38 -14.02
N SER A 157 -8.15 -0.77 -12.83
CA SER A 157 -7.54 0.54 -12.60
C SER A 157 -6.04 0.48 -12.34
N PHE A 158 -5.56 -0.48 -11.54
CA PHE A 158 -4.17 -0.55 -11.08
C PHE A 158 -3.36 -1.69 -11.73
N GLY A 159 -4.02 -2.52 -12.53
CA GLY A 159 -3.49 -3.77 -13.06
C GLY A 159 -3.82 -4.96 -12.15
N SER A 160 -3.86 -6.14 -12.76
CA SER A 160 -4.22 -7.39 -12.08
C SER A 160 -2.96 -8.19 -11.71
N PRO A 161 -2.81 -8.66 -10.45
CA PRO A 161 -3.72 -8.44 -9.32
C PRO A 161 -3.50 -7.07 -8.67
N TYR A 162 -4.59 -6.44 -8.24
CA TYR A 162 -4.55 -5.27 -7.37
C TYR A 162 -4.02 -5.66 -5.99
N VAL A 163 -3.01 -4.90 -5.54
CA VAL A 163 -2.45 -5.02 -4.19
C VAL A 163 -2.85 -3.78 -3.40
N PRO A 164 -3.58 -3.93 -2.28
CA PRO A 164 -3.96 -2.80 -1.45
C PRO A 164 -2.75 -2.23 -0.71
N ILE A 165 -2.78 -0.92 -0.47
CA ILE A 165 -1.80 -0.23 0.38
C ILE A 165 -1.83 -0.82 1.78
N SER A 166 -0.66 -1.05 2.35
CA SER A 166 -0.52 -1.57 3.71
C SER A 166 -1.07 -0.61 4.77
N GLY A 167 -1.58 -1.16 5.88
CA GLY A 167 -2.24 -0.38 6.93
C GLY A 167 -1.36 0.72 7.52
N TRP A 168 -0.09 0.42 7.79
CA TRP A 168 0.86 1.38 8.37
C TRP A 168 1.15 2.57 7.44
N VAL A 169 1.23 2.35 6.12
CA VAL A 169 1.37 3.44 5.15
C VAL A 169 0.09 4.26 5.11
N ALA A 170 -1.06 3.60 5.02
CA ALA A 170 -2.33 4.29 5.02
C ALA A 170 -2.51 5.18 6.27
N ASP A 171 -2.10 4.70 7.44
CA ASP A 171 -2.14 5.46 8.69
C ASP A 171 -1.13 6.61 8.68
N ALA A 172 0.09 6.40 8.20
CA ALA A 172 1.06 7.49 8.02
C ALA A 172 0.53 8.63 7.12
N PHE A 173 -0.19 8.29 6.04
CA PHE A 173 -0.85 9.30 5.19
C PHE A 173 -2.02 10.00 5.90
N LYS A 174 -2.82 9.29 6.70
CA LYS A 174 -3.90 9.91 7.52
C LYS A 174 -3.32 10.88 8.54
N ASP A 175 -2.22 10.51 9.17
CA ASP A 175 -1.50 11.31 10.16
C ASP A 175 -0.66 12.42 9.53
N ARG A 176 -0.65 12.52 8.19
CA ARG A 176 0.09 13.52 7.40
C ARG A 176 1.61 13.45 7.55
N ALA A 177 2.15 12.34 8.05
CA ALA A 177 3.60 12.14 8.17
C ALA A 177 4.39 12.43 6.88
N PRO A 178 3.94 12.04 5.66
CA PRO A 178 4.63 12.40 4.42
C PRO A 178 4.83 13.91 4.21
N TYR A 179 3.90 14.75 4.71
CA TYR A 179 3.99 16.20 4.60
C TYR A 179 5.06 16.78 5.53
N GLU A 180 5.24 16.20 6.72
CA GLU A 180 6.27 16.60 7.66
C GLU A 180 7.67 16.35 7.07
N TYR A 181 7.87 15.14 6.52
CA TYR A 181 9.11 14.82 5.79
C TYR A 181 9.33 15.74 4.59
N LEU A 182 8.29 15.98 3.80
CA LEU A 182 8.38 16.85 2.62
C LEU A 182 8.79 18.28 2.99
N GLN A 183 8.18 18.85 4.04
CA GLN A 183 8.52 20.19 4.54
C GLN A 183 10.00 20.26 4.93
N PHE A 184 10.49 19.27 5.67
CA PHE A 184 11.89 19.22 6.07
C PHE A 184 12.83 19.08 4.87
N CYS A 185 12.49 18.22 3.91
CA CYS A 185 13.31 18.02 2.72
C CYS A 185 13.41 19.29 1.87
N TYR A 186 12.33 20.05 1.69
CA TYR A 186 12.41 21.36 1.04
C TYR A 186 13.26 22.36 1.81
N HIS A 187 13.12 22.41 3.14
CA HIS A 187 13.97 23.26 3.95
C HIS A 187 15.46 22.94 3.72
N LYS A 188 15.84 21.67 3.71
CA LYS A 188 17.22 21.25 3.44
C LYS A 188 17.70 21.59 2.03
N VAL A 189 16.86 21.37 1.00
CA VAL A 189 17.17 21.77 -0.38
C VAL A 189 17.44 23.29 -0.44
N SER A 190 16.60 24.10 0.20
CA SER A 190 16.78 25.56 0.20
C SER A 190 18.09 25.99 0.85
N VAL A 191 18.48 25.38 1.98
CA VAL A 191 19.73 25.68 2.69
C VAL A 191 20.96 25.28 1.86
N GLU A 192 20.92 24.14 1.16
CA GLU A 192 22.03 23.71 0.32
C GLU A 192 22.22 24.59 -0.92
N LEU A 193 21.13 25.13 -1.47
CA LEU A 193 21.20 26.07 -2.58
C LEU A 193 21.79 27.42 -2.14
N THR A 194 21.40 27.94 -0.97
CA THR A 194 21.95 29.21 -0.47
C THR A 194 23.42 29.10 -0.09
N SER A 195 23.88 27.97 0.45
CA SER A 195 25.31 27.77 0.76
C SER A 195 26.17 27.74 -0.50
N LYS A 196 25.68 27.17 -1.61
CA LYS A 196 26.40 27.13 -2.89
C LYS A 196 26.45 28.49 -3.59
N ILE A 197 25.40 29.30 -3.51
CA ILE A 197 25.37 30.65 -4.10
C ILE A 197 26.37 31.58 -3.41
N ASN A 198 26.49 31.50 -2.08
CA ASN A 198 27.45 32.32 -1.31
C ASN A 198 28.92 31.91 -1.49
N PHE A 199 29.21 30.89 -2.31
CA PHE A 199 30.55 30.38 -2.57
C PHE A 199 31.05 30.68 -4.00
N ILE A 200 30.30 31.47 -4.78
CA ILE A 200 30.75 31.94 -6.10
C ILE A 200 31.48 33.28 -5.90
N PRO A 201 32.81 33.36 -6.16
CA PRO A 201 33.61 34.56 -5.97
C PRO A 201 33.28 35.69 -6.93
#